data_AF-A0AB40CP44-F1
#
_entry.id   AF-A0AB40CP44-F1
#
_cell.length_a   1.000
_cell.length_b   1.000
_cell.length_c   1.000
_cell.angle_alpha   90.00
_cell.angle_beta   90.00
_cell.angle_gamma   90.00
#
_symmetry.space_group_name_H-M   'P 1'
#
loop_
_entity.id
_entity.type
_entity.pdbx_description
1 polymer ?
#
loop_
_entity_poly.entity_id
_entity_poly.type
_entity_poly.pdbx_seq_one_letter_code
_entity_poly.pdbx_strand_id
1 'polypeptide(L)' 'MVMMVGGHLEKLVGSLKSKLKALKTKKKAYDKMDKSESMRVEIRSQRAKKLIAETLKIADSPGHKSYAF' A
#
# COMPACT_ATOMS: atom_id res chain seq x y z
N MET A 1 -2.67 -21.90 -54.79
CA MET A 1 -1.62 -21.46 -53.83
C MET A 1 -2.05 -20.17 -53.13
N VAL A 2 -3.20 -20.17 -52.44
CA VAL A 2 -3.70 -19.01 -51.67
C VAL A 2 -4.38 -19.52 -50.40
N MET A 3 -3.59 -20.10 -49.49
CA MET A 3 -4.02 -20.51 -48.14
C MET A 3 -2.78 -20.60 -47.22
N MET A 4 -1.86 -19.64 -47.31
CA MET A 4 -0.65 -19.58 -46.46
C MET A 4 -0.44 -18.21 -45.80
N VAL A 5 -1.08 -17.16 -46.32
CA VAL A 5 -0.94 -15.78 -45.81
C VAL A 5 -1.81 -15.56 -44.56
N GLY A 6 -3.01 -16.15 -44.49
CA GLY A 6 -3.93 -15.99 -43.35
C GLY A 6 -3.36 -16.50 -42.03
N GLY A 7 -2.77 -17.70 -42.03
CA GLY A 7 -2.22 -18.32 -40.82
C GLY A 7 -0.96 -17.63 -40.27
N HIS A 8 -0.21 -16.90 -41.10
CA HIS A 8 0.94 -16.11 -40.63
C HIS A 8 0.50 -14.83 -39.94
N LEU A 9 -0.52 -14.15 -40.47
CA LEU A 9 -1.10 -12.96 -39.83
C LEU A 9 -1.72 -13.32 -38.48
N GLU A 10 -2.41 -14.45 -38.41
CA GLU A 10 -3.07 -14.93 -37.19
C GLU A 10 -2.07 -15.23 -36.07
N LYS A 11 -0.93 -15.84 -36.41
CA LYS A 11 0.21 -16.04 -35.49
C LYS A 11 0.79 -14.71 -35.00
N LEU A 12 0.93 -13.72 -35.89
CA LEU A 12 1.48 -12.41 -35.54
C LEU A 12 0.56 -11.65 -34.57
N VAL A 13 -0.75 -11.60 -34.88
CA VAL A 13 -1.77 -10.97 -34.03
C VAL A 13 -1.91 -11.71 -32.70
N GLY A 14 -1.85 -13.04 -32.70
CA GLY A 14 -1.81 -13.85 -31.47
C GLY A 14 -0.60 -13.50 -30.60
N SER A 15 0.58 -13.36 -31.20
CA SER A 15 1.81 -12.98 -30.49
C SER A 15 1.71 -11.57 -29.89
N LEU A 16 1.15 -10.61 -30.64
CA LEU A 16 0.96 -9.23 -30.16
C LEU A 16 -0.05 -9.17 -29.02
N LYS A 17 -1.16 -9.91 -29.14
CA LYS A 17 -2.21 -10.00 -28.11
C LYS A 17 -1.67 -10.62 -26.81
N SER A 18 -0.82 -11.64 -26.92
CA SER A 18 -0.18 -12.29 -25.77
C SER A 18 0.81 -11.37 -25.05
N LYS A 19 1.64 -10.62 -25.80
CA LYS A 19 2.57 -9.63 -25.24
C LYS A 19 1.84 -8.47 -24.57
N LEU A 20 0.73 -8.00 -25.16
CA LEU A 20 -0.08 -6.94 -24.57
C LEU A 20 -0.78 -7.39 -23.28
N LYS A 21 -1.27 -8.64 -23.21
CA LYS A 21 -1.81 -9.21 -21.96
C LYS A 21 -0.73 -9.32 -20.89
N ALA A 22 0.45 -9.84 -21.23
CA ALA A 22 1.57 -9.95 -20.30
C ALA A 22 2.03 -8.58 -19.75
N LEU A 23 1.94 -7.52 -20.56
CA LEU A 23 2.23 -6.15 -20.12
C LEU A 23 1.16 -5.62 -19.15
N LYS A 24 -0.13 -5.90 -19.39
CA LYS A 24 -1.23 -5.51 -18.50
C LYS A 24 -1.22 -6.24 -17.15
N THR A 25 -0.69 -7.46 -17.11
CA THR A 25 -0.55 -8.24 -15.85
C THR A 25 0.68 -7.86 -15.06
N LYS A 26 1.66 -7.16 -15.65
CA LYS A 26 2.77 -6.52 -14.93
C LYS A 26 2.35 -5.23 -14.23
N LYS A 27 1.18 -5.22 -13.57
CA LYS A 27 0.94 -4.24 -12.51
C LYS A 27 1.99 -4.54 -11.45
N LYS A 28 2.99 -3.66 -11.30
CA LYS A 28 3.92 -3.74 -10.18
C LYS A 28 3.05 -3.73 -8.92
N ALA A 29 3.01 -4.87 -8.21
CA ALA A 29 2.43 -4.91 -6.89
C ALA A 29 3.12 -3.77 -6.12
N TYR A 30 2.33 -2.87 -5.54
CA TYR A 30 2.86 -1.76 -4.77
C TYR A 30 3.80 -2.37 -3.73
N ASP A 31 5.09 -2.18 -3.93
CA ASP A 31 6.10 -2.66 -3.00
C ASP A 31 5.95 -1.77 -1.77
N LYS A 32 5.25 -2.29 -0.77
CA LYS A 32 4.96 -1.54 0.45
C LYS A 32 6.31 -1.30 1.11
N MET A 33 6.89 -0.14 0.84
CA MET A 33 8.11 0.27 1.52
C MET A 33 7.81 0.32 3.01
N ASP A 34 8.63 -0.38 3.79
CA ASP A 34 8.59 -0.22 5.24
C ASP A 34 8.80 1.25 5.58
N LYS A 35 8.17 1.69 6.67
CA LYS A 35 8.34 3.07 7.14
C LYS A 35 9.83 3.36 7.33
N SER A 36 10.28 4.56 6.99
CA SER A 36 11.63 4.98 7.36
C SER A 36 11.77 5.05 8.88
N GLU A 37 13.00 4.99 9.38
CA GLU A 37 13.29 5.20 10.81
C GLU A 37 12.78 6.56 11.30
N SER A 38 12.93 7.61 10.50
CA SER A 38 12.42 8.96 10.82
C SER A 38 10.91 8.97 11.08
N MET A 39 10.14 8.33 10.20
CA MET A 39 8.69 8.24 10.32
C MET A 39 8.28 7.38 11.53
N ARG A 40 9.02 6.31 11.84
CA ARG A 40 8.78 5.50 13.05
C ARG A 40 8.94 6.32 14.32
N VAL A 41 10.01 7.10 14.41
CA VAL A 41 10.28 7.97 15.57
C VAL A 41 9.19 9.03 15.72
N GLU A 42 8.77 9.66 14.61
CA GLU A 42 7.71 10.66 14.64
C GLU A 42 6.37 10.09 15.13
N ILE A 43 5.97 8.92 14.63
CA ILE A 43 4.73 8.24 15.07
C ILE A 43 4.79 7.92 16.57
N ARG A 44 5.94 7.43 17.07
CA ARG A 44 6.11 7.16 18.51
C ARG A 44 6.01 8.44 19.34
N SER A 45 6.62 9.54 18.87
CA SER A 45 6.56 10.84 19.51
C SER A 45 5.12 11.36 19.60
N GLN A 46 4.34 11.29 18.51
CA GLN A 46 2.95 11.70 18.51
C GLN A 46 2.09 10.86 19.47
N ARG A 47 2.30 9.54 19.51
CA ARG A 47 1.60 8.65 20.46
C ARG A 47 1.94 8.99 21.91
N ALA A 48 3.21 9.23 22.22
CA ALA A 48 3.64 9.62 23.55
C ALA A 48 3.00 10.96 23.97
N LYS A 49 3.01 11.96 23.09
CA LYS A 49 2.35 13.26 23.34
C LYS A 49 0.85 13.10 23.62
N LYS A 50 0.16 12.24 22.87
CA LYS A 50 -1.27 11.96 23.08
C LYS A 50 -1.52 11.36 24.46
N LEU A 51 -0.73 10.36 24.86
CA LEU A 51 -0.84 9.75 26.20
C LEU A 51 -0.58 10.78 27.30
N ILE A 52 0.47 11.60 27.17
CA ILE A 52 0.77 12.66 28.13
C ILE A 52 -0.41 13.63 28.25
N ALA A 53 -0.96 14.10 27.13
CA ALA A 53 -2.10 15.01 27.12
C ALA A 53 -3.35 14.39 27.78
N GLU A 54 -3.63 13.12 27.52
CA GLU A 54 -4.73 12.39 28.15
C GLU A 54 -4.51 12.29 29.67
N THR A 55 -3.30 11.92 30.11
CA THR A 55 -2.97 11.83 31.54
C THR A 55 -3.03 13.18 32.25
N LEU A 56 -2.56 14.25 31.60
CA LEU A 56 -2.60 15.61 32.13
C LEU A 56 -4.04 16.08 32.32
N LYS A 57 -4.89 15.88 31.31
CA LYS A 57 -6.32 16.23 31.39
C LYS A 57 -7.05 15.51 32.53
N ILE A 58 -6.69 14.25 32.79
CA ILE A 58 -7.26 13.48 33.90
C ILE A 58 -6.78 14.04 35.24
N ALA A 59 -5.49 14.34 35.37
CA ALA A 59 -4.92 14.94 36.58
C ALA A 59 -5.55 16.30 36.90
N ASP A 60 -5.84 17.12 35.88
CA ASP A 60 -6.49 18.42 36.02
C ASP A 60 -7.97 18.34 36.41
N SER A 61 -8.61 17.15 36.31
CA SER A 61 -10.02 16.93 36.65
C SER A 61 -10.17 15.89 37.77
N PRO A 62 -9.81 16.22 39.03
CA PRO A 62 -9.95 15.30 40.15
C PRO A 62 -11.44 15.01 40.41
N GLY A 63 -11.91 13.83 39.98
CA GLY A 63 -13.28 13.36 40.20
C GLY A 63 -13.92 12.59 39.04
N HIS A 64 -13.38 12.69 37.81
CA HIS A 64 -13.91 11.96 36.67
C HIS A 64 -12.89 10.96 36.08
N LYS A 65 -13.09 9.70 36.48
CA LYS A 65 -12.62 8.44 35.86
C LYS A 65 -11.27 7.90 36.34
N SER A 66 -11.35 6.77 37.03
CA SER A 66 -10.24 5.87 37.34
C SER A 66 -9.67 5.26 36.06
N TYR A 67 -8.35 5.06 36.05
CA TYR A 67 -7.63 4.32 35.02
C TYR A 67 -8.28 2.95 34.76
N ALA A 68 -8.66 2.67 33.52
CA ALA A 68 -8.83 1.30 33.03
C ALA A 68 -7.50 0.93 32.36
N PHE A 69 -6.64 0.26 33.13
CA PHE A 69 -5.44 -0.39 32.60
C PHE A 69 -5.85 -1.63 31.79
#